data_AF-A0A2V9Y3A7-F1
#
_entry.id   AF-A0A2V9Y3A7-F1
#
_cell.length_a   1.000
_cell.length_b   1.000
_cell.length_c   1.000
_cell.angle_alpha   90.00
_cell.angle_beta   90.00
_cell.angle_gamma   90.00
#
_symmetry.space_group_name_H-M   'P 1'
#
loop_
_entity.id
_entity.type
_entity.pdbx_description
1 polymer ?
#
loop_
_entity_poly.entity_id
_entity_poly.type
_entity_poly.pdbx_seq_one_letter_code
_entity_poly.pdbx_strand_id
1 'polypeptide(L)'
;MTLARRDGRQLGVSFNASVFRDQFGGVRGIFASARDITEQAQLQSQLLKERAYNRGLIEASLEGLVTVDPMLTITDVNVTICRMSRYKRDL
;
A
#
# COMPACT_ATOMS: atom_id res chain seq x y z
N MET A 1 -14.34 -2.07 -3.66
CA MET A 1 -15.54 -2.68 -4.28
C MET A 1 -15.34 -2.68 -5.79
N THR A 2 -15.99 -3.58 -6.54
CA THR A 2 -15.99 -3.51 -8.01
C THR A 2 -17.38 -3.15 -8.53
N LEU A 3 -17.44 -2.28 -9.54
CA LEU A 3 -18.67 -1.94 -10.26
C LEU A 3 -18.53 -2.34 -11.74
N ALA A 4 -19.60 -2.89 -12.30
CA ALA A 4 -19.67 -3.17 -13.73
C ALA A 4 -20.07 -1.90 -14.50
N ARG A 5 -19.29 -1.53 -15.50
CA ARG A 5 -19.63 -0.48 -16.46
C ARG A 5 -20.62 -1.05 -17.50
N ARG A 6 -21.29 -0.17 -18.26
CA ARG A 6 -22.27 -0.55 -19.30
C ARG A 6 -21.71 -1.50 -20.37
N ASP A 7 -20.41 -1.44 -20.60
CA ASP A 7 -19.65 -2.31 -21.51
C ASP A 7 -19.28 -3.68 -20.89
N GLY A 8 -19.69 -3.95 -19.65
CA GLY A 8 -19.40 -5.19 -18.91
C GLY A 8 -18.05 -5.20 -18.19
N ARG A 9 -17.20 -4.18 -18.36
CA ARG A 9 -15.90 -4.11 -17.70
C ARG A 9 -16.07 -3.85 -16.19
N GLN A 10 -15.37 -4.64 -15.37
CA GLN A 10 -15.31 -4.44 -13.93
C GLN A 10 -14.30 -3.34 -13.59
N LEU A 11 -14.73 -2.38 -12.76
CA LEU A 11 -13.95 -1.23 -12.34
C LEU A 11 -13.78 -1.28 -10.82
N GLY A 12 -12.54 -1.19 -10.35
CA GLY A 12 -12.26 -0.95 -8.94
C GLY A 12 -12.76 0.44 -8.55
N VAL A 13 -13.69 0.51 -7.60
CA VAL A 13 -14.22 1.77 -7.10
C VAL A 13 -14.08 1.90 -5.59
N SER A 14 -13.83 3.14 -5.16
CA SER A 14 -14.12 3.59 -3.81
C SER A 14 -15.57 4.03 -3.77
N PHE A 15 -16.37 3.39 -2.93
CA PHE A 15 -17.79 3.65 -2.81
C PHE A 15 -18.09 4.17 -1.40
N ASN A 16 -18.75 5.33 -1.34
CA ASN A 16 -19.26 5.88 -0.10
C ASN A 16 -20.74 6.16 -0.25
N ALA A 17 -21.54 5.74 0.73
CA ALA A 17 -22.95 6.04 0.79
C ALA A 17 -23.32 6.53 2.19
N SER A 18 -24.15 7.56 2.24
CA SER A 18 -24.69 8.13 3.47
C SER A 18 -26.20 8.35 3.32
N VAL A 19 -26.92 8.16 4.43
CA VAL A 19 -28.37 8.39 4.48
C VAL A 19 -28.60 9.81 4.97
N PHE A 20 -29.32 10.62 4.19
CA PHE A 20 -29.72 11.95 4.65
C PHE A 20 -31.13 11.88 5.24
N ARG A 21 -31.23 12.39 6.47
CA ARG A 21 -32.45 12.40 7.27
C ARG A 21 -32.97 13.82 7.39
N ASP A 22 -34.28 13.96 7.59
CA ASP A 22 -34.87 15.25 7.93
C ASP A 22 -34.74 15.59 9.42
N GLN A 23 -35.25 16.76 9.78
CA GLN A 23 -35.26 17.28 11.14
C GLN A 23 -36.05 16.41 12.14
N PHE A 24 -36.88 15.48 11.67
CA PHE A 24 -37.64 14.54 12.49
C PHE A 24 -37.02 13.13 12.50
N GLY A 25 -35.84 12.96 11.90
CA GLY A 25 -35.13 11.67 11.82
C GLY A 25 -35.61 10.75 10.69
N GLY A 26 -36.61 11.18 9.91
CA GLY A 26 -37.15 10.46 8.76
C GLY A 26 -36.12 10.37 7.62
N VAL A 27 -35.99 9.19 7.01
CA VAL A 27 -35.09 9.01 5.85
C VAL A 27 -35.68 9.72 4.64
N ARG A 28 -34.98 10.72 4.10
CA ARG A 28 -35.39 11.40 2.86
C ARG A 28 -34.64 10.91 1.63
N GLY A 29 -33.48 10.28 1.81
CA GLY A 29 -32.76 9.68 0.69
C GLY A 29 -31.38 9.15 1.03
N ILE A 30 -30.73 8.62 0.01
CA ILE A 30 -29.36 8.11 0.07
C ILE A 30 -28.51 8.95 -0.87
N PHE A 31 -27.40 9.47 -0.36
CA PHE A 31 -26.35 10.04 -1.17
C PHE A 31 -25.26 8.99 -1.35
N ALA A 32 -25.02 8.56 -2.58
CA ALA A 32 -23.98 7.61 -2.92
C ALA A 32 -23.01 8.22 -3.93
N SER A 33 -21.72 7.94 -3.73
CA SER A 33 -20.65 8.32 -4.65
C SER A 33 -19.77 7.11 -4.94
N ALA A 34 -19.43 6.94 -6.22
CA ALA A 34 -18.48 5.94 -6.68
C ALA A 34 -17.34 6.66 -7.40
N ARG A 35 -16.12 6.52 -6.89
CA ARG A 35 -14.91 7.03 -7.53
C ARG A 35 -14.14 5.87 -8.12
N ASP A 36 -13.81 5.96 -9.41
CA ASP A 36 -12.86 5.04 -10.04
C ASP A 36 -11.49 5.18 -9.37
N ILE A 37 -10.94 4.05 -8.89
CA ILE A 37 -9.62 3.98 -8.26
C ILE A 37 -8.71 2.99 -8.98
N THR A 38 -9.07 2.55 -10.19
CA THR A 38 -8.29 1.54 -10.92
C THR A 38 -6.87 2.00 -11.18
N GLU A 39 -6.69 3.21 -11.72
CA GLU A 39 -5.37 3.79 -11.98
C GLU A 39 -4.55 3.95 -10.69
N GLN A 40 -5.16 4.51 -9.65
CA GLN A 40 -4.50 4.68 -8.35
C GLN A 40 -4.06 3.34 -7.76
N ALA A 41 -4.92 2.33 -7.80
CA ALA A 41 -4.61 0.99 -7.31
C ALA A 41 -3.51 0.31 -8.14
N GLN A 42 -3.49 0.52 -9.46
CA GLN A 42 -2.44 0.03 -10.34
C GLN A 42 -1.08 0.66 -10.02
N LEU A 43 -1.03 1.99 -9.87
CA LEU A 43 0.19 2.71 -9.49
C LEU A 43 0.69 2.27 -8.11
N GLN A 44 -0.20 2.10 -7.13
CA GLN A 44 0.17 1.60 -5.82
C GLN A 44 0.71 0.17 -5.89
N SER A 45 0.09 -0.71 -6.70
CA SER A 45 0.58 -2.07 -6.92
C SER A 45 1.96 -2.08 -7.57
N GLN A 46 2.19 -1.22 -8.56
CA GLN A 46 3.49 -1.09 -9.23
C GLN A 46 4.56 -0.60 -8.26
N LEU A 47 4.28 0.43 -7.45
CA LEU A 47 5.20 0.92 -6.43
C LEU A 47 5.56 -0.17 -5.41
N LEU A 48 4.58 -0.97 -4.98
CA LEU A 48 4.83 -2.10 -4.07
C LEU A 48 5.71 -3.18 -4.70
N LYS A 49 5.47 -3.51 -5.98
CA LYS A 49 6.29 -4.47 -6.72
C LYS A 49 7.71 -3.99 -6.91
N GLU A 50 7.90 -2.73 -7.29
CA GLU A 50 9.25 -2.14 -7.43
C GLU A 50 9.99 -2.09 -6.10
N ARG A 51 9.31 -1.70 -5.00
CA ARG A 51 9.92 -1.74 -3.66
C ARG A 51 10.32 -3.15 -3.25
N ALA A 52 9.45 -4.14 -3.48
CA ALA A 52 9.76 -5.54 -3.17
C ALA A 52 10.93 -6.06 -4.03
N TYR A 53 10.96 -5.71 -5.32
CA TYR A 53 12.05 -6.06 -6.23
C TYR A 53 13.38 -5.45 -5.78
N ASN A 54 13.42 -4.13 -5.54
CA ASN A 54 14.61 -3.44 -5.05
C ASN A 54 15.07 -4.00 -3.70
N ARG A 55 14.14 -4.29 -2.78
CA ARG A 55 14.48 -4.96 -1.52
C ARG A 55 15.08 -6.34 -1.77
N GLY A 56 14.49 -7.12 -2.68
CA GLY A 56 15.00 -8.44 -3.07
C GLY A 56 16.45 -8.39 -3.58
N LEU A 57 16.81 -7.37 -4.36
CA LEU A 57 18.19 -7.17 -4.82
C LEU A 57 19.16 -6.91 -3.65
N ILE A 58 18.79 -6.03 -2.71
CA ILE A 58 19.60 -5.74 -1.52
C ILE A 58 19.79 -6.99 -0.64
N GLU A 59 18.72 -7.78 -0.48
CA GLU A 59 18.74 -9.00 0.32
C GLU A 59 19.50 -10.15 -0.34
N ALA A 60 19.52 -10.20 -1.67
CA ALA A 60 20.28 -11.20 -2.41
C ALA A 60 21.79 -10.90 -2.44
N SER A 61 22.20 -9.68 -2.07
CA SER A 61 23.61 -9.30 -2.07
C SER A 61 24.43 -10.13 -1.08
N LEU A 62 25.57 -10.62 -1.54
CA LEU A 62 26.57 -11.32 -0.72
C LEU A 62 27.40 -10.36 0.13
N GLU A 63 27.36 -9.07 -0.16
CA GLU A 63 28.01 -8.05 0.66
C GLU A 63 27.10 -7.64 1.81
N GLY A 64 27.71 -7.42 2.97
CA GLY A 64 27.01 -6.86 4.11
C GLY A 64 26.67 -5.40 3.85
N LEU A 65 25.38 -5.06 3.87
CA LEU A 65 24.91 -3.69 3.68
C LEU A 65 24.29 -3.18 4.98
N VAL A 66 24.73 -1.98 5.38
CA VAL A 66 24.22 -1.23 6.53
C VAL A 66 23.88 0.18 6.08
N THR A 67 22.67 0.62 6.38
CA THR A 67 22.25 2.00 6.18
C THR A 67 22.21 2.70 7.53
N VAL A 68 22.71 3.93 7.58
CA VAL A 68 22.68 4.77 8.78
C VAL A 68 22.00 6.10 8.51
N ASP A 69 21.43 6.69 9.55
CA ASP A 69 20.98 8.09 9.50
C ASP A 69 22.19 9.06 9.65
N PRO A 70 21.99 10.39 9.54
CA PRO A 70 23.07 11.37 9.72
C PRO A 70 23.73 11.37 11.11
N MET A 71 23.11 10.76 12.12
CA MET A 71 23.66 10.60 13.48
C MET A 71 24.38 9.26 13.66
N LEU A 72 24.56 8.50 12.57
CA LEU A 72 25.18 7.18 12.53
C LEU A 72 24.38 6.07 13.22
N THR A 73 23.09 6.29 13.46
CA THR A 73 22.20 5.23 13.94
C THR A 73 21.92 4.26 12.81
N ILE A 74 22.08 2.95 13.06
CA ILE A 74 21.72 1.92 12.09
C ILE A 74 20.20 1.94 11.86
N THR A 75 19.79 2.19 10.63
CA THR A 75 18.37 2.28 10.23
C THR A 75 17.92 1.07 9.42
N ASP A 76 18.84 0.39 8.73
CA ASP A 76 18.53 -0.84 8.02
C ASP A 76 19.79 -1.68 7.83
N VAL A 77 19.58 -2.98 7.68
CA VAL A 77 20.59 -3.97 7.37
C VAL A 77 20.03 -5.04 6.45
N ASN A 78 20.87 -5.59 5.56
CA ASN A 78 20.49 -6.77 4.79
C ASN A 78 20.73 -8.08 5.56
N VAL A 79 20.17 -9.18 5.06
CA VAL A 79 20.29 -10.52 5.66
C VAL A 79 21.75 -10.96 5.83
N THR A 80 22.64 -10.50 4.95
CA THR A 80 24.05 -10.88 5.03
C THR A 80 24.74 -10.29 6.26
N ILE A 81 24.49 -9.02 6.63
CA ILE A 81 25.03 -8.50 7.90
C ILE A 81 24.46 -9.25 9.10
N CYS A 82 23.18 -9.64 9.08
CA CYS A 82 22.58 -10.41 10.17
C CYS A 82 23.29 -11.77 10.33
N ARG A 83 23.61 -12.44 9.22
CA ARG A 83 24.37 -13.70 9.23
C ARG A 83 25.80 -13.50 9.75
N MET A 84 26.48 -12.44 9.31
CA MET A 84 27.88 -12.15 9.68
C MET A 84 28.00 -11.74 11.16
N SER A 85 27.16 -10.82 11.60
CA SER A 85 27.18 -10.26 12.97
C SER A 85 26.54 -11.20 14.01
N ARG A 86 25.74 -12.17 13.55
CA ARG A 86 24.89 -13.06 14.37
C ARG A 86 23.78 -12.35 15.15
N TYR A 87 23.52 -11.08 14.86
CA TYR A 87 22.37 -10.36 15.39
C TYR A 87 21.18 -10.48 14.44
N LYS A 88 19.98 -10.45 15.02
CA LYS A 88 18.74 -10.35 14.26
C LYS A 88 18.38 -8.88 14.10
N ARG A 89 17.73 -8.56 12.99
CA ARG A 89 17.10 -7.26 12.81
C ARG A 89 15.82 -7.22 13.64
N ASP A 90 15.62 -6.16 14.42
CA ASP A 90 14.34 -5.89 15.05
C ASP A 90 13.34 -5.41 13.96
N LEU A 91 12.14 -6.01 13.96
CA LEU A 91 11.09 -5.76 12.98
C LEU A 91 10.11 -4.69 13.46
#